data_AF-A0A7S2NK27-F1
#
_entry.id   AF-A0A7S2NK27-F1
#
_cell.length_a   1.000
_cell.length_b   1.000
_cell.length_c   1.000
_cell.angle_alpha   90.00
_cell.angle_beta   90.00
_cell.angle_gamma   90.00
#
_symmetry.space_group_name_H-M   'P 1'
#
loop_
_entity.id
_entity.type
_entity.pdbx_description
1 polymer ?
#
loop_
_entity_poly.entity_id
_entity_poly.type
_entity_poly.pdbx_seq_one_letter_code
_entity_poly.pdbx_strand_id
1 'polypeptide(L)'
;AVKSRVGHGHEAAGIMSFQKAVMANAWNVQVPNCHLSQLNPHMEPENKAVYVSENIEYGRPFSYTGVTSRGFGGTNVHVLTFGECDPCRLVPLPDPEAQRECIQFWPGGGGELEEGAEPRRGYTIAGTWNSWQ
;
A
#
# COMPACT_ATOMS: atom_id res chain seq x y z
N ALA A 1 -8.41 5.56 1.66
CA ALA A 1 -9.17 4.90 2.73
C ALA A 1 -9.49 3.46 2.34
N VAL A 2 -9.82 2.56 3.28
CA VAL A 2 -10.27 1.19 2.95
C VAL A 2 -11.47 1.15 2.01
N LYS A 3 -12.30 2.19 2.05
CA LYS A 3 -13.49 2.36 1.22
C LYS A 3 -13.22 2.34 -0.28
N SER A 4 -12.02 2.73 -0.72
CA SER A 4 -11.69 2.65 -2.16
C SER A 4 -11.50 1.21 -2.65
N ARG A 5 -11.41 0.22 -1.76
CA ARG A 5 -11.34 -1.21 -2.11
C ARG A 5 -12.67 -1.95 -1.95
N VAL A 6 -13.38 -1.68 -0.85
CA VAL A 6 -14.55 -2.49 -0.45
C VAL A 6 -15.86 -1.70 -0.47
N GLY A 7 -15.84 -0.46 -0.97
CA GLY A 7 -16.98 0.44 -0.92
C GLY A 7 -17.26 0.98 0.50
N HIS A 8 -18.40 1.65 0.63
CA HIS A 8 -18.83 2.21 1.91
C HIS A 8 -19.59 1.15 2.72
N GLY A 9 -18.91 0.49 3.66
CA GLY A 9 -19.51 -0.53 4.53
C GLY A 9 -20.45 0.00 5.62
N HIS A 10 -21.05 1.19 5.45
CA HIS A 10 -22.01 1.81 6.37
C HIS A 10 -21.59 1.74 7.85
N GLU A 11 -22.37 1.05 8.70
CA GLU A 11 -22.13 0.89 10.13
C GLU A 11 -20.80 0.17 10.40
N ALA A 12 -20.38 -0.73 9.51
CA ALA A 12 -19.11 -1.46 9.59
C ALA A 12 -17.90 -0.68 9.04
N ALA A 13 -18.10 0.51 8.45
CA ALA A 13 -17.01 1.27 7.84
C ALA A 13 -15.91 1.66 8.86
N GLY A 14 -16.28 1.83 10.13
CA GLY A 14 -15.36 2.09 11.23
C GLY A 14 -14.45 0.90 11.50
N ILE A 15 -15.02 -0.28 11.77
CA ILE A 15 -14.25 -1.49 12.08
C ILE A 15 -13.39 -1.97 10.91
N MET A 16 -13.87 -1.83 9.66
CA MET A 16 -13.05 -2.12 8.47
C MET A 16 -11.82 -1.21 8.37
N SER A 17 -11.97 0.07 8.73
CA SER A 17 -10.85 1.02 8.71
C SER A 17 -9.88 0.76 9.85
N PHE A 18 -10.38 0.35 11.02
CA PHE A 18 -9.59 -0.07 12.17
C PHE A 18 -8.80 -1.35 11.87
N GLN A 19 -9.43 -2.37 11.29
CA GLN A 19 -8.76 -3.60 10.87
C GLN A 19 -7.62 -3.31 9.88
N LYS A 20 -7.84 -2.39 8.91
CA LYS A 20 -6.77 -1.95 8.01
C LYS A 20 -5.57 -1.40 8.81
N ALA A 21 -5.81 -0.56 9.81
CA ALA A 21 -4.75 0.02 10.63
C ALA A 21 -3.98 -1.05 11.42
N VAL A 22 -4.69 -1.99 12.05
CA VAL A 22 -4.07 -3.12 12.77
C VAL A 22 -3.19 -3.95 11.84
N MET A 23 -3.69 -4.28 10.65
CA MET A 23 -2.91 -5.02 9.65
C MET A 23 -1.71 -4.24 9.14
N ALA A 24 -1.85 -2.93 8.91
CA ALA A 24 -0.75 -2.09 8.46
C ALA A 24 0.37 -2.03 9.51
N ASN A 25 0.04 -1.90 10.80
CA ASN A 25 1.01 -1.96 11.89
C ASN A 25 1.69 -3.34 11.97
N ALA A 26 0.92 -4.42 11.85
CA ALA A 26 1.44 -5.79 11.95
C ALA A 26 2.38 -6.20 10.80
N TRP A 27 2.24 -5.57 9.63
CA TRP A 27 3.06 -5.81 8.44
C TRP A 27 4.02 -4.65 8.13
N ASN A 28 4.05 -3.61 8.96
CA ASN A 28 4.88 -2.42 8.78
C ASN A 28 4.69 -1.69 7.44
N VAL A 29 3.55 -1.88 6.78
CA VAL A 29 3.29 -1.36 5.43
C VAL A 29 1.90 -0.76 5.35
N GLN A 30 1.85 0.49 4.89
CA GLN A 30 0.62 1.14 4.51
C GLN A 30 0.32 0.89 3.03
N VAL A 31 -0.78 0.17 2.80
CA VAL A 31 -1.25 -0.15 1.44
C VAL A 31 -1.96 1.03 0.77
N PRO A 32 -1.86 1.15 -0.57
CA PRO A 32 -2.35 2.30 -1.33
C PRO A 32 -3.85 2.41 -1.35
N ASN A 33 -4.31 3.61 -1.67
CA ASN A 33 -5.70 3.89 -1.98
C ASN A 33 -5.95 3.63 -3.46
N CYS A 34 -6.92 2.76 -3.75
CA CYS A 34 -7.40 2.60 -5.12
C CYS A 34 -8.00 3.90 -5.66
N HIS A 35 -7.94 4.07 -6.99
CA HIS A 35 -8.50 5.21 -7.73
C HIS A 35 -7.91 6.58 -7.37
N LEU A 36 -6.72 6.63 -6.78
CA LEU A 36 -6.02 7.86 -6.44
C LEU A 36 -4.97 8.20 -7.52
N SER A 37 -5.42 8.62 -8.70
CA SER A 37 -4.54 9.08 -9.79
C SER A 37 -4.28 10.59 -9.75
N GLN A 38 -5.29 11.37 -9.32
CA GLN A 38 -5.22 12.82 -9.18
C GLN A 38 -5.91 13.21 -7.87
N LEU A 39 -5.33 14.19 -7.15
CA LEU A 39 -5.97 14.79 -5.98
C LEU A 39 -7.19 15.63 -6.41
N ASN A 40 -8.16 15.76 -5.51
CA ASN A 40 -9.32 16.62 -5.74
C ASN A 40 -8.86 18.07 -5.97
N PRO A 41 -9.22 18.73 -7.10
CA PRO A 41 -8.78 20.10 -7.40
C PRO A 41 -9.32 21.15 -6.42
N HIS A 42 -10.35 20.82 -5.64
CA HIS A 42 -10.91 21.69 -4.60
C HIS A 42 -10.28 21.46 -3.23
N MET A 43 -9.27 20.59 -3.13
CA MET A 43 -8.54 20.33 -1.89
C MET A 43 -7.16 20.97 -1.95
N GLU A 44 -6.83 21.78 -0.94
CA GLU A 44 -5.47 22.25 -0.73
C GLU A 44 -4.62 21.11 -0.17
N PRO A 45 -3.50 20.74 -0.82
CA PRO A 45 -2.64 19.70 -0.29
C PRO A 45 -1.94 20.16 0.99
N GLU A 46 -1.98 19.33 2.03
CA GLU A 46 -1.26 19.62 3.26
C GLU A 46 0.24 19.32 3.08
N ASN A 47 1.11 20.28 3.41
CA ASN A 47 2.56 20.19 3.22
C ASN A 47 3.25 18.98 3.89
N LYS A 48 2.60 18.32 4.86
CA LYS A 48 3.14 17.17 5.59
C LYS A 48 2.32 15.89 5.41
N ALA A 49 1.24 15.93 4.63
CA ALA A 49 0.41 14.76 4.41
C ALA A 49 0.98 13.90 3.28
N VAL A 50 1.04 12.59 3.52
CA VAL A 50 1.40 11.62 2.49
C VAL A 50 0.12 10.99 1.94
N TYR A 51 -0.14 11.22 0.66
CA TYR A 51 -1.25 10.61 -0.05
C TYR A 51 -0.80 9.27 -0.63
N VAL A 52 -1.27 8.19 -0.01
CA VAL A 52 -0.76 6.84 -0.27
C VAL A 52 -1.28 6.29 -1.60
N SER A 53 -0.53 6.47 -2.69
CA SER A 53 -0.78 5.92 -4.03
C SER A 53 -0.07 4.58 -4.28
N GLU A 54 0.98 4.27 -3.50
CA GLU A 54 1.72 3.00 -3.55
C GLU A 54 1.90 2.39 -2.14
N ASN A 55 2.55 1.22 -2.03
CA ASN A 55 2.88 0.66 -0.71
C ASN A 55 3.97 1.51 -0.05
N ILE A 56 3.76 1.90 1.21
CA ILE A 56 4.72 2.70 1.98
C ILE A 56 5.08 1.95 3.25
N GLU A 57 6.36 1.64 3.44
CA GLU A 57 6.89 1.06 4.68
C GLU A 57 7.00 2.14 5.78
N TYR A 58 6.71 1.81 7.05
CA TYR A 58 6.87 2.80 8.13
C TYR A 58 8.32 3.00 8.56
N GLY A 59 9.23 2.10 8.17
CA GLY A 59 10.67 2.21 8.42
C GLY A 59 11.08 2.11 9.91
N ARG A 60 10.14 1.80 10.81
CA ARG A 60 10.36 1.64 12.25
C ARG A 60 9.58 0.41 12.73
N PRO A 61 10.07 -0.34 13.73
CA PRO A 61 9.38 -1.52 14.23
C PRO A 61 8.10 -1.19 15.03
N PHE A 62 7.73 0.08 15.14
CA PHE A 62 6.51 0.53 15.78
C PHE A 62 5.89 1.68 14.99
N SER A 63 4.57 1.81 15.09
CA SER A 63 3.82 2.84 14.39
C SER A 63 2.62 3.30 15.21
N TYR A 64 2.27 4.59 15.03
CA TYR A 64 1.04 5.18 15.53
C TYR A 64 0.11 5.41 14.35
N THR A 65 -1.08 4.84 14.39
CA THR A 65 -2.05 4.94 13.29
C THR A 65 -3.37 5.52 13.78
N GLY A 66 -3.79 6.62 13.15
CA GLY A 66 -5.09 7.26 13.40
C GLY A 66 -6.18 6.74 12.45
N VAL A 67 -7.36 6.46 13.00
CA VAL A 67 -8.54 6.02 12.25
C VAL A 67 -9.69 6.95 12.56
N THR A 68 -10.27 7.56 11.53
CA THR A 68 -11.41 8.46 11.64
C THR A 68 -12.63 7.86 10.97
N SER A 69 -13.78 7.91 11.66
CA SER A 69 -15.09 7.60 11.11
C SER A 69 -16.05 8.75 11.36
N ARG A 70 -16.88 9.07 10.36
CA ARG A 70 -17.87 10.15 10.41
C ARG A 70 -19.22 9.60 10.00
N GLY A 71 -20.19 9.68 10.90
CA GLY A 71 -21.56 9.25 10.65
C GLY A 71 -22.38 10.35 9.99
N PHE A 72 -23.30 9.97 9.11
CA PHE A 72 -24.21 10.92 8.45
C PHE A 72 -25.05 11.74 9.46
N GLY A 73 -25.43 11.12 10.58
CA GLY A 73 -26.15 11.79 11.67
C GLY A 73 -25.32 12.77 12.50
N GLY A 74 -24.04 12.99 12.16
CA GLY A 74 -23.17 13.97 12.80
C GLY A 74 -22.25 13.43 13.90
N THR A 75 -22.45 12.19 14.36
CA THR A 75 -21.52 11.55 15.32
C THR A 75 -20.19 11.23 14.65
N ASN A 76 -19.11 11.76 15.22
CA ASN A 76 -17.75 11.56 14.73
C ASN A 76 -16.90 10.82 15.76
N VAL A 77 -16.07 9.89 15.31
CA VAL A 77 -15.18 9.10 16.16
C VAL A 77 -13.78 9.10 15.56
N HIS A 78 -12.78 9.29 16.42
CA HIS A 78 -11.36 9.16 16.06
C HIS A 78 -10.66 8.24 17.07
N VAL A 79 -9.88 7.31 16.56
CA VAL A 79 -9.12 6.34 17.37
C VAL A 79 -7.65 6.46 17.00
N LEU A 80 -6.80 6.58 18.00
CA LEU A 80 -5.36 6.45 17.87
C LEU A 80 -4.95 5.04 18.31
N THR A 81 -4.15 4.39 17.49
CA THR A 81 -3.61 3.05 17.77
C THR A 81 -2.10 3.10 17.82
N PHE A 82 -1.53 2.32 18.73
CA PHE A 82 -0.11 2.02 18.78
C PHE A 82 0.06 0.54 18.46
N GLY A 83 1.02 0.19 17.61
CA GLY A 83 1.34 -1.18 17.31
C GLY A 83 2.82 -1.37 17.05
N GLU A 84 3.35 -2.48 17.55
CA GLU A 84 4.68 -2.98 17.23
C GLU A 84 4.57 -4.04 16.14
N CYS A 85 5.47 -3.97 15.16
CA CYS A 85 5.63 -4.97 14.14
C CYS A 85 6.44 -6.13 14.73
N ASP A 86 5.97 -7.36 14.49
CA ASP A 86 6.78 -8.55 14.73
C ASP A 86 8.06 -8.44 13.87
N PRO A 87 9.27 -8.51 14.47
CA PRO A 87 10.52 -8.46 13.72
C PRO A 87 10.61 -9.53 12.61
N CYS A 88 9.94 -10.67 12.79
CA CYS A 88 9.88 -11.74 11.80
C CYS A 88 9.00 -11.41 10.59
N ARG A 89 8.18 -10.34 10.68
CA ARG A 89 7.28 -9.87 9.61
C ARG A 89 7.75 -8.58 8.95
N LEU A 90 8.88 -8.03 9.39
CA LEU A 90 9.57 -7.02 8.60
C LEU A 90 9.93 -7.70 7.28
N VAL A 91 9.36 -7.21 6.17
CA VAL A 91 9.93 -7.51 4.85
C VAL A 91 11.41 -7.15 4.99
N PRO A 92 12.35 -8.07 4.68
CA PRO A 92 13.76 -7.75 4.77
C PRO A 92 13.98 -6.48 3.96
N LEU A 93 14.55 -5.45 4.59
CA LEU A 93 15.04 -4.30 3.84
C LEU A 93 15.84 -4.87 2.66
N PRO A 94 15.63 -4.37 1.42
CA PRO A 94 16.39 -4.84 0.29
C PRO A 94 17.87 -4.83 0.67
N ASP A 95 18.54 -5.98 0.55
CA ASP A 95 19.94 -6.11 0.93
C ASP A 95 20.72 -4.98 0.22
N PRO A 96 21.39 -4.08 0.97
CA PRO A 96 22.09 -2.96 0.38
C PRO A 96 23.26 -3.41 -0.51
N GLU A 97 23.76 -4.63 -0.32
CA GLU A 97 24.76 -5.26 -1.18
C GLU A 97 24.16 -6.16 -2.27
N ALA A 98 22.84 -6.44 -2.23
CA ALA A 98 22.21 -7.16 -3.32
C ALA A 98 22.33 -6.31 -4.58
N GLN A 99 23.22 -6.75 -5.47
CA GLN A 99 23.35 -6.23 -6.82
C GLN A 99 21.98 -6.36 -7.48
N ARG A 100 21.26 -5.23 -7.54
CA ARG A 100 20.05 -5.12 -8.33
C ARG A 100 20.51 -5.23 -9.77
N GLU A 101 20.49 -6.44 -10.33
CA GLU A 101 20.47 -6.56 -11.77
C GLU A 101 19.20 -5.83 -12.22
N CYS A 102 19.42 -4.65 -12.80
CA CYS A 102 18.36 -3.88 -13.41
C CYS A 102 17.72 -4.80 -14.44
N ILE A 103 16.48 -5.23 -14.21
CA ILE A 103 15.71 -5.87 -15.27
C ILE A 103 15.58 -4.78 -16.34
N GLN A 104 16.36 -4.92 -17.41
CA GLN A 104 16.14 -4.12 -18.59
C GLN A 104 14.73 -4.46 -19.07
N PHE A 105 13.88 -3.45 -18.94
CA PHE A 105 12.65 -3.22 -19.68
C PHE A 105 12.44 -4.17 -20.85
N TRP A 106 11.26 -4.80 -20.92
CA TRP A 106 10.81 -5.53 -22.11
C TRP A 106 10.33 -4.52 -23.17
N PRO A 107 11.08 -4.21 -24.25
CA PRO A 107 10.73 -3.10 -25.13
C PRO A 107 9.73 -3.46 -26.24
N GLY A 108 9.24 -4.70 -26.34
CA GLY A 108 8.71 -5.17 -27.63
C GLY A 108 7.57 -6.19 -27.66
N GLY A 109 6.82 -6.43 -26.58
CA GLY A 109 5.75 -7.43 -26.58
C GLY A 109 6.29 -8.88 -26.54
N GLY A 110 5.65 -9.73 -25.76
CA GLY A 110 6.15 -11.07 -25.39
C GLY A 110 6.55 -11.93 -26.59
N GLY A 111 7.75 -12.52 -26.52
CA GLY A 111 8.16 -13.60 -27.40
C GLY A 111 7.61 -14.94 -26.89
N GLU A 112 7.53 -15.92 -27.78
CA GLU A 112 7.13 -17.29 -27.42
C GLU A 112 8.23 -17.98 -26.62
N LEU A 113 7.82 -18.63 -25.54
CA LEU A 113 8.69 -19.50 -24.76
C LEU A 113 8.73 -20.89 -25.40
N GLU A 114 9.90 -21.53 -25.37
CA GLU A 114 10.05 -22.91 -25.81
C GLU A 114 9.16 -23.85 -24.98
N GLU A 115 8.63 -24.89 -25.64
CA GLU A 115 7.74 -25.87 -25.02
C GLU A 115 8.51 -26.63 -23.92
N GLY A 116 8.16 -26.36 -22.65
CA GLY A 116 8.87 -26.88 -21.46
C GLY A 116 9.64 -25.85 -20.64
N ALA A 117 9.56 -24.56 -20.98
CA ALA A 117 10.15 -23.49 -20.17
C ALA A 117 9.43 -23.36 -18.81
N GLU A 118 10.07 -23.84 -17.75
CA GLU A 118 9.59 -23.69 -16.37
C GLU A 118 10.47 -22.70 -15.57
N PRO A 119 9.87 -21.90 -14.68
CA PRO A 119 10.59 -20.90 -13.91
C PRO A 119 11.53 -21.57 -12.88
N ARG A 120 12.84 -21.44 -13.08
CA ARG A 120 13.87 -22.03 -12.20
C ARG A 120 14.18 -21.20 -10.94
N ARG A 121 13.63 -20.00 -10.83
CA ARG A 121 13.73 -19.11 -9.65
C ARG A 121 12.39 -18.41 -9.42
N GLY A 122 12.01 -18.22 -8.15
CA GLY A 122 10.87 -17.38 -7.80
C GLY A 122 11.16 -15.94 -8.19
N TYR A 123 10.24 -15.32 -8.93
CA TYR A 123 10.30 -13.91 -9.27
C TYR A 123 8.97 -13.25 -8.90
N THR A 124 9.04 -11.95 -8.61
CA THR A 124 7.86 -11.10 -8.40
C THR A 124 7.82 -10.08 -9.51
N ILE A 125 6.71 -10.00 -10.24
CA ILE A 125 6.49 -8.94 -11.22
C ILE A 125 6.07 -7.68 -10.46
N ALA A 126 6.99 -6.73 -10.33
CA ALA A 126 6.67 -5.37 -9.90
C ALA A 126 6.54 -4.50 -11.15
N GLY A 127 5.31 -4.26 -11.61
CA GLY A 127 5.03 -3.40 -12.75
C GLY A 127 4.69 -1.97 -12.34
N THR A 128 5.44 -1.00 -12.85
CA THR A 128 5.09 0.44 -12.83
C THR A 128 4.46 0.81 -14.17
N TRP A 129 3.13 0.86 -14.22
CA TRP A 129 2.38 1.23 -15.43
C TRP A 129 2.23 2.76 -15.62
N ASN A 130 3.29 3.53 -15.38
CA ASN A 130 3.20 5.00 -15.36
C ASN A 130 4.04 5.71 -16.43
N SER A 131 4.25 5.11 -17.61
CA SER A 131 4.91 5.79 -18.72
C SER A 131 4.33 5.42 -20.07
N TRP A 132 3.08 5.83 -20.30
CA TRP A 132 2.56 6.01 -21.65
C TRP A 132 2.87 7.46 -22.06
N GLN A 133 3.72 7.63 -23.08
CA GLN A 133 3.78 8.87 -23.88
C GLN A 133 2.63 8.88 -24.88
#